data_AF-A0A9W4NJ82-F1
#
_entry.id   AF-A0A9W4NJ82-F1
#
_cell.length_a   1.000
_cell.length_b   1.000
_cell.length_c   1.000
_cell.angle_alpha   90.00
_cell.angle_beta   90.00
_cell.angle_gamma   90.00
#
_symmetry.space_group_name_H-M   'P 1'
#
loop_
_entity.id
_entity.type
_entity.pdbx_description
1 polymer ?
#
loop_
_entity_poly.entity_id
_entity_poly.type
_entity_poly.pdbx_seq_one_letter_code
_entity_poly.pdbx_strand_id
1 'polypeptide(L)'
;MISRSITLGQTVDEAAFLFYSLEQACQSQLLAEAAAANGVAKKIIPHEVAQFTADSVQTPNNFYLEFQPDFDLIVAESGGQVLH
;
A
#
# COMPACT_ATOMS: atom_id res chain seq x y z
N MET A 1 -3.30 20.44 4.22
CA MET A 1 -3.45 19.96 2.84
C MET A 1 -3.48 18.43 2.86
N ILE A 2 -4.54 17.83 3.43
CA ILE A 2 -4.82 16.39 3.31
C ILE A 2 -5.89 16.28 2.24
N SER A 3 -5.48 16.40 0.98
CA SER A 3 -6.39 16.35 -0.16
C SER A 3 -6.53 14.88 -0.57
N ARG A 4 -7.62 14.24 -0.11
CA ARG A 4 -8.22 13.01 -0.65
C ARG A 4 -7.27 12.09 -1.43
N SER A 5 -6.75 11.04 -0.77
CA SER A 5 -6.08 9.93 -1.43
C SER A 5 -7.05 9.24 -2.40
N ILE A 6 -6.60 8.99 -3.63
CA ILE A 6 -7.33 8.25 -4.65
C ILE A 6 -6.38 7.26 -5.30
N THR A 7 -6.82 6.02 -5.41
CA THR A 7 -6.12 4.94 -6.10
C THR A 7 -7.06 4.29 -7.09
N LEU A 8 -6.50 3.75 -8.17
CA LEU A 8 -7.23 3.09 -9.23
C LEU A 8 -6.54 1.77 -9.55
N GLY A 9 -7.32 0.78 -9.95
CA GLY A 9 -6.86 -0.53 -10.39
C GLY A 9 -7.78 -1.07 -11.48
N GLN A 10 -7.40 -2.16 -12.12
CA GLN A 10 -8.28 -2.84 -13.08
C GLN A 10 -9.44 -3.56 -12.37
N THR A 11 -9.24 -3.90 -11.10
CA THR A 11 -10.22 -4.47 -10.18
C THR A 11 -10.37 -3.62 -8.91
N VAL A 12 -11.43 -3.88 -8.14
CA VAL A 12 -11.66 -3.21 -6.85
C VAL A 12 -10.57 -3.60 -5.84
N ASP A 13 -10.15 -4.87 -5.85
CA ASP A 13 -9.11 -5.45 -5.01
C ASP A 13 -7.76 -4.73 -5.20
N GLU A 14 -7.35 -4.52 -6.45
CA GLU A 14 -6.13 -3.76 -6.76
C GLU A 14 -6.19 -2.33 -6.22
N ALA A 15 -7.32 -1.64 -6.43
CA ALA A 15 -7.51 -0.28 -5.96
C ALA A 15 -7.45 -0.21 -4.43
N ALA A 16 -8.05 -1.19 -3.74
CA ALA A 16 -8.04 -1.31 -2.28
C ALA A 16 -6.62 -1.54 -1.75
N PHE A 17 -5.87 -2.48 -2.33
CA PHE A 17 -4.48 -2.75 -1.94
C PHE A 17 -3.58 -1.53 -2.15
N LEU A 18 -3.70 -0.86 -3.29
CA LEU A 18 -2.94 0.37 -3.56
C LEU A 18 -3.29 1.49 -2.59
N PHE A 19 -4.57 1.62 -2.22
CA PHE A 19 -5.01 2.62 -1.24
C PHE A 19 -4.34 2.40 0.11
N TYR A 20 -4.39 1.16 0.61
CA TYR A 20 -3.75 0.78 1.86
C TYR A 20 -2.24 0.97 1.80
N SER A 21 -1.59 0.53 0.72
CA SER A 21 -0.15 0.69 0.52
C SER A 21 0.29 2.15 0.52
N LEU A 22 -0.49 3.05 -0.10
CA LEU A 22 -0.24 4.47 -0.10
C LEU A 22 -0.35 5.07 1.32
N GLU A 23 -1.38 4.69 2.07
CA GLU A 23 -1.57 5.16 3.44
C GLU A 23 -0.39 4.73 4.33
N GLN A 24 0.03 3.47 4.24
CA GLN A 24 1.18 2.95 4.98
C GLN A 24 2.50 3.65 4.59
N ALA A 25 2.68 3.97 3.31
CA ALA A 25 3.83 4.73 2.84
C ALA A 25 3.83 6.16 3.40
N CYS A 26 2.69 6.84 3.40
CA CYS A 26 2.52 8.16 4.00
C CYS A 26 2.83 8.13 5.51
N GLN A 27 2.29 7.15 6.24
CA GLN A 27 2.58 6.98 7.67
C GLN A 27 4.08 6.77 7.90
N SER A 28 4.71 5.87 7.14
CA SER A 28 6.14 5.57 7.25
C SER A 28 7.01 6.80 6.95
N GLN A 29 6.63 7.59 5.95
CA GLN A 29 7.31 8.84 5.61
C GLN A 29 7.24 9.85 6.76
N LEU A 30 6.06 10.04 7.37
CA LEU A 30 5.89 10.95 8.50
C LEU A 30 6.76 10.52 9.70
N LEU A 31 6.82 9.23 10.00
CA LEU A 31 7.67 8.68 11.05
C LEU A 31 9.16 8.88 10.74
N ALA A 32 9.58 8.62 9.50
CA ALA A 32 10.95 8.84 9.06
C ALA A 32 11.35 10.32 9.11
N GLU A 33 10.44 11.24 8.77
CA GLU A 33 10.66 12.69 8.88
C GLU A 33 10.76 13.14 10.34
N ALA A 34 9.91 12.61 11.23
CA ALA A 34 10.01 12.87 12.66
C ALA A 34 11.34 12.37 13.25
N ALA A 35 11.78 11.16 12.88
CA ALA A 35 13.07 10.63 13.31
C ALA A 35 14.25 11.47 12.78
N ALA A 36 14.17 11.93 11.52
CA ALA A 36 15.17 12.81 10.93
C ALA A 36 15.28 14.16 11.62
N ALA A 37 14.15 14.75 12.01
CA ALA A 37 14.13 15.97 12.82
C ALA A 37 14.78 15.77 14.20
N ASN A 38 14.88 14.52 14.68
CA ASN A 38 15.55 14.14 15.93
C ASN A 38 16.97 13.55 15.71
N GLY A 39 17.57 13.76 14.54
CA GLY A 39 18.97 13.41 14.26
C GLY A 39 19.20 12.00 13.72
N VAL A 40 18.15 11.22 13.44
CA VAL A 40 18.29 9.91 12.78
C VAL A 40 18.22 10.07 11.27
N ALA A 41 19.34 9.90 10.58
CA ALA A 41 19.41 10.09 9.13
C ALA A 41 18.46 9.13 8.36
N LYS A 42 17.70 9.69 7.41
CA LYS A 42 16.84 8.90 6.49
C LYS A 42 17.71 8.03 5.59
N LYS A 43 17.30 6.78 5.41
CA LYS A 43 17.90 5.86 4.42
C LYS A 43 17.05 5.88 3.16
N ILE A 44 17.51 6.59 2.14
CA ILE A 44 16.82 6.68 0.86
C ILE A 44 17.21 5.48 0.01
N ILE A 45 16.20 4.78 -0.53
CA ILE A 45 16.41 3.66 -1.45
C ILE A 45 16.94 4.21 -2.78
N PRO A 46 18.05 3.67 -3.32
CA PRO A 46 18.55 4.07 -4.63
C PRO A 46 17.53 3.82 -5.74
N HIS A 47 17.49 4.71 -6.74
CA HIS A 47 16.49 4.64 -7.81
C HIS A 47 16.49 3.31 -8.56
N GLU A 48 17.67 2.75 -8.87
CA GLU A 48 17.80 1.45 -9.53
C GLU A 48 17.16 0.30 -8.75
N VAL A 49 17.28 0.31 -7.42
CA VAL A 49 16.70 -0.72 -6.53
C VAL A 49 15.18 -0.55 -6.45
N ALA A 50 14.72 0.71 -6.36
CA ALA A 50 13.30 1.02 -6.38
C ALA A 50 12.65 0.62 -7.71
N GLN A 51 13.30 0.92 -8.84
CA GLN A 51 12.83 0.55 -10.17
C GLN A 51 12.80 -0.97 -10.36
N PHE A 52 13.87 -1.67 -9.96
CA PHE A 52 13.90 -3.14 -10.01
C PHE A 52 12.74 -3.76 -9.22
N THR A 53 12.44 -3.22 -8.04
CA THR A 53 11.31 -3.66 -7.22
C THR A 53 10.00 -3.39 -7.94
N ALA A 54 9.80 -2.17 -8.47
CA ALA A 54 8.61 -1.81 -9.24
C ALA A 54 8.38 -2.77 -10.41
N ASP A 55 9.41 -3.00 -11.23
CA ASP A 55 9.35 -3.90 -12.39
C ASP A 55 9.02 -5.35 -12.00
N SER A 56 9.44 -5.77 -10.81
CA SER A 56 9.25 -7.14 -10.32
C SER A 56 7.88 -7.36 -9.68
N VAL A 57 7.35 -6.37 -8.95
CA VAL A 57 6.16 -6.59 -8.10
C VAL A 57 4.95 -5.74 -8.45
N GLN A 58 5.09 -4.61 -9.17
CA GLN A 58 3.97 -3.70 -9.47
C GLN A 58 3.18 -4.15 -10.71
N THR A 59 2.60 -5.34 -10.63
CA THR A 59 1.69 -5.87 -11.67
C THR A 59 0.25 -5.95 -11.16
N PRO A 60 -0.77 -5.78 -12.03
CA PRO A 60 -2.18 -5.88 -11.63
C PRO A 60 -2.50 -7.21 -10.92
N ASN A 61 -1.96 -8.32 -11.43
CA ASN A 61 -2.14 -9.64 -10.83
C ASN A 61 -1.56 -9.71 -9.42
N ASN A 62 -0.37 -9.14 -9.18
CA ASN A 62 0.20 -9.14 -7.83
C ASN A 62 -0.67 -8.31 -6.89
N PHE A 63 -1.08 -7.10 -7.28
CA PHE A 63 -1.94 -6.26 -6.44
C PHE A 63 -3.27 -6.92 -6.10
N TYR A 64 -3.88 -7.63 -7.05
CA TYR A 64 -5.08 -8.44 -6.78
C TYR A 64 -4.80 -9.52 -5.73
N LEU A 65 -3.70 -10.28 -5.89
CA LEU A 65 -3.32 -11.36 -4.98
C LEU A 65 -2.94 -10.87 -3.58
N GLU A 66 -2.26 -9.72 -3.48
CA GLU A 66 -1.85 -9.13 -2.21
C GLU A 66 -3.05 -8.68 -1.37
N PHE A 67 -4.20 -8.36 -2.00
CA PHE A 67 -5.42 -8.02 -1.28
C PHE A 67 -6.19 -9.25 -0.75
N GLN A 68 -6.03 -10.43 -1.36
CA GLN A 68 -6.87 -11.59 -1.04
C GLN A 68 -6.84 -12.01 0.44
N PRO A 69 -5.69 -11.99 1.15
CA PRO A 69 -5.67 -12.32 2.58
C PRO A 69 -6.52 -11.38 3.43
N ASP A 70 -6.50 -10.08 3.13
CA ASP A 70 -7.32 -9.08 3.84
C ASP A 70 -8.80 -9.28 3.53
N PHE A 71 -9.15 -9.56 2.27
CA PHE A 71 -10.52 -9.88 1.88
C PHE A 71 -11.04 -11.12 2.60
N ASP A 72 -10.28 -12.22 2.59
CA ASP A 72 -10.65 -13.48 3.25
C ASP A 72 -10.86 -13.28 4.76
N LEU A 73 -10.00 -12.49 5.41
CA LEU A 73 -10.15 -12.13 6.82
C LEU A 73 -11.46 -11.38 7.07
N ILE A 74 -11.75 -10.35 6.27
CA ILE A 74 -12.97 -9.55 6.41
C ILE A 74 -14.22 -10.41 6.20
N VAL A 75 -14.21 -11.32 5.22
CA VAL A 75 -15.34 -12.24 4.98
C VAL A 75 -15.52 -13.20 6.15
N ALA A 76 -14.43 -13.72 6.72
CA ALA A 76 -14.51 -14.58 7.90
C ALA A 76 -15.11 -13.82 9.10
N GLU A 77 -14.66 -12.58 9.34
CA GLU A 77 -15.15 -11.72 10.42
C GLU A 77 -16.60 -11.24 10.20
N SER A 78 -17.04 -11.10 8.94
CA SER A 78 -18.41 -10.74 8.60
C SER A 78 -19.40 -11.91 8.67
N GLY A 79 -18.93 -13.12 8.97
CA GLY A 79 -19.75 -14.34 8.95
C GLY A 79 -20.15 -14.75 7.53
N GLY A 80 -19.31 -14.48 6.53
CA GLY A 80 -19.56 -14.83 5.13
C GLY A 80 -20.38 -13.80 4.35
N GLN A 81 -20.66 -12.63 4.92
CA GLN A 81 -21.41 -11.58 4.24
C GLN A 81 -20.49 -10.76 3.33
N VAL A 82 -20.86 -10.67 2.05
CA VAL A 82 -20.24 -9.78 1.08
C VAL A 82 -21.30 -8.82 0.54
N LEU A 83 -20.91 -7.58 0.27
CA LEU A 83 -21.81 -6.61 -0.35
C LEU A 83 -21.96 -6.98 -1.83
N HIS A 84 -23.18 -7.30 -2.24
CA HIS A 84 -23.55 -7.60 -3.63
C HIS A 84 -23.90 -6.33 -4.40
#